data_AF-A0A455WI55-F1
#
_entry.id   AF-A0A455WI55-F1
#
_cell.length_a   1.000
_cell.length_b   1.000
_cell.length_c   1.000
_cell.angle_alpha   90.00
_cell.angle_beta   90.00
_cell.angle_gamma   90.00
#
_symmetry.space_group_name_H-M   'P 1'
#
loop_
_entity.id
_entity.type
_entity.pdbx_description
1 polymer ?
#
loop_
_entity_poly.entity_id
_entity_poly.type
_entity_poly.pdbx_seq_one_letter_code
_entity_poly.pdbx_strand_id
1 'polypeptide(L)'
;MFESLKKQSAQARVDEENLYKMVFEEYDKGIIRHGLWAKAVARSNGQPEKAKSLYIEFRVQALKDEIHLTQPPNTVENRDNVEQTVNSAHDRENLDGLWLLLSVFSGVVLIPLLITIIYNNL
;
A
#
# COMPACT_ATOMS: atom_id res chain seq x y z
N MET A 1 -31.05 2.73 -23.91
CA MET A 1 -30.04 2.18 -22.97
C MET A 1 -28.70 1.90 -23.65
N PHE A 2 -28.67 1.29 -24.85
CA PHE A 2 -27.40 1.05 -25.57
C PHE A 2 -26.70 2.34 -26.04
N GLU A 3 -27.45 3.30 -26.57
CA GLU A 3 -26.89 4.57 -27.08
C GLU A 3 -26.13 5.39 -26.02
N SER A 4 -26.57 5.39 -24.76
CA SER A 4 -25.89 6.10 -23.68
C SER A 4 -24.55 5.46 -23.31
N LEU A 5 -24.44 4.12 -23.37
CA LEU A 5 -23.18 3.41 -23.12
C LEU A 5 -22.17 3.69 -24.24
N LYS A 6 -22.63 3.71 -25.50
CA LYS A 6 -21.78 4.07 -26.64
C LYS A 6 -21.25 5.49 -26.51
N LYS A 7 -22.11 6.45 -26.14
CA LYS A 7 -21.72 7.84 -25.89
C LYS A 7 -20.71 7.96 -24.75
N GLN A 8 -20.95 7.28 -23.62
CA GLN A 8 -20.00 7.24 -22.50
C GLN A 8 -18.64 6.66 -22.91
N SER A 9 -18.63 5.57 -23.69
CA SER A 9 -17.38 4.97 -24.18
C SER A 9 -16.60 5.92 -25.09
N ALA A 10 -17.30 6.70 -25.93
CA ALA A 10 -16.68 7.67 -26.81
C ALA A 10 -16.08 8.83 -26.02
N GLN A 11 -16.82 9.32 -25.02
CA GLN A 11 -16.32 10.36 -24.13
C GLN A 11 -15.07 9.91 -23.36
N ALA A 12 -15.08 8.69 -22.81
CA ALA A 12 -13.94 8.15 -22.08
C ALA A 12 -12.67 8.08 -22.94
N ARG A 13 -12.78 7.73 -24.23
CA ARG A 13 -11.64 7.73 -25.16
C ARG A 13 -11.08 9.14 -25.39
N VAL A 14 -11.96 10.13 -25.57
CA VAL A 14 -11.56 11.53 -25.75
C VAL A 14 -10.89 12.07 -24.48
N ASP A 15 -11.45 11.76 -23.31
CA ASP A 15 -10.89 12.20 -22.03
C ASP A 15 -9.50 11.58 -21.80
N GLU A 16 -9.32 10.29 -22.13
CA GLU A 16 -8.03 9.64 -22.07
C GLU A 16 -7.01 10.27 -23.02
N GLU A 17 -7.37 10.50 -24.29
CA GLU A 17 -6.50 11.18 -25.26
C GLU A 17 -6.06 12.58 -24.77
N ASN A 18 -6.97 13.33 -24.16
CA ASN A 18 -6.67 14.64 -23.59
C ASN A 18 -5.65 14.56 -22.44
N LEU A 19 -5.73 13.53 -21.59
CA LEU A 19 -4.73 13.29 -20.54
C LEU A 19 -3.36 12.99 -21.14
N TYR A 20 -3.29 12.12 -22.14
CA TYR A 20 -2.03 11.82 -22.83
C TYR A 20 -1.42 13.07 -23.48
N LYS A 21 -2.25 13.88 -24.15
CA LYS A 21 -1.83 15.16 -24.74
C LYS A 21 -1.26 16.10 -23.70
N MET A 22 -1.97 16.31 -22.58
CA MET A 22 -1.54 17.18 -21.50
C MET A 22 -0.17 16.76 -20.95
N VAL A 23 0.02 15.48 -20.68
CA VAL A 23 1.29 14.94 -20.19
C VAL A 23 2.42 15.10 -21.21
N PHE A 24 2.12 14.90 -22.50
CA PHE A 24 3.10 15.09 -23.55
C PHE A 24 3.56 16.56 -23.62
N GLU A 25 2.63 17.51 -23.53
CA GLU A 25 2.95 18.94 -23.47
C GLU A 25 3.72 19.32 -22.19
N GLU A 26 3.39 18.74 -21.03
CA GLU A 26 4.18 18.90 -19.79
C GLU A 26 5.63 18.47 -20.00
N TYR A 27 5.83 17.30 -20.60
CA TYR A 27 7.15 16.75 -20.88
C TYR A 27 7.95 17.63 -21.86
N ASP A 28 7.32 18.08 -22.95
CA ASP A 28 7.96 18.92 -23.97
C ASP A 28 8.38 20.29 -23.40
N LYS A 29 7.60 20.82 -22.44
CA LYS A 29 7.95 22.03 -21.68
C LYS A 29 9.05 21.81 -20.63
N GLY A 30 9.55 20.58 -20.48
CA GLY A 30 10.58 20.22 -19.49
C GLY A 30 10.05 20.09 -18.06
N ILE A 31 8.72 20.03 -17.87
CA ILE A 31 8.10 19.87 -16.55
C ILE A 31 8.03 18.38 -16.23
N ILE A 32 9.09 17.86 -15.61
CA ILE A 32 9.25 16.43 -15.35
C ILE A 32 9.18 16.13 -13.86
N ARG A 33 8.32 15.18 -13.48
CA ARG A 33 8.33 14.60 -12.14
C ARG A 33 9.45 13.57 -12.03
N HIS A 34 10.57 13.99 -11.46
CA HIS A 34 11.80 13.19 -11.33
C HIS A 34 11.59 11.78 -10.75
N GLY A 35 10.72 11.61 -9.74
CA GLY A 35 10.42 10.29 -9.17
C GLY A 35 9.74 9.33 -10.17
N LEU A 36 8.75 9.82 -10.93
CA LEU A 36 8.10 9.03 -11.99
C LEU A 36 9.07 8.77 -13.16
N TRP A 37 9.89 9.76 -13.50
CA TRP A 37 10.91 9.61 -14.52
C TRP A 37 11.94 8.54 -14.15
N ALA A 38 12.46 8.55 -12.93
CA ALA A 38 13.38 7.52 -12.44
C ALA A 38 12.75 6.12 -12.50
N LYS A 39 11.46 6.00 -12.12
CA LYS A 39 10.70 4.74 -12.24
C LYS A 39 10.60 4.27 -13.70
N ALA A 40 10.36 5.19 -14.64
CA ALA A 40 10.29 4.89 -16.06
C ALA A 40 11.65 4.45 -16.62
N VAL A 41 12.73 5.17 -16.27
CA VAL A 41 14.10 4.81 -16.64
C VAL A 41 14.47 3.42 -16.11
N ALA A 42 14.19 3.13 -14.84
CA ALA A 42 14.46 1.81 -14.25
C ALA A 42 13.73 0.66 -14.97
N ARG A 43 12.53 0.91 -15.49
CA ARG A 43 11.72 -0.08 -16.24
C ARG A 43 12.00 -0.12 -17.74
N SER A 44 12.78 0.84 -18.24
CA SER A 44 13.09 0.97 -19.67
C SER A 44 14.24 0.07 -20.13
N ASN A 45 14.94 -0.62 -19.22
CA ASN A 45 16.16 -1.37 -19.51
C ASN A 45 17.22 -0.51 -20.24
N GLY A 46 17.31 0.78 -19.90
CA GLY A 46 18.28 1.73 -20.49
C GLY A 46 17.90 2.26 -21.86
N GLN A 47 16.68 1.99 -22.36
CA GLN A 47 16.22 2.53 -23.65
C GLN A 47 15.50 3.87 -23.43
N PRO A 48 16.01 4.99 -23.96
CA PRO A 48 15.46 6.32 -23.68
C PRO A 48 14.05 6.51 -24.23
N GLU A 49 13.77 6.01 -25.44
CA GLU A 49 12.43 6.07 -26.05
C GLU A 49 11.40 5.27 -25.24
N LYS A 50 11.81 4.10 -24.73
CA LYS A 50 10.96 3.28 -23.86
C LYS A 50 10.72 3.97 -22.52
N ALA A 51 11.73 4.62 -21.95
CA ALA A 51 11.57 5.41 -20.72
C ALA A 51 10.58 6.56 -20.92
N LYS A 52 10.63 7.23 -22.08
CA LYS A 52 9.67 8.28 -22.44
C LYS A 52 8.24 7.74 -22.51
N SER A 53 8.01 6.63 -23.22
CA SER A 53 6.69 5.99 -23.29
C SER A 53 6.16 5.62 -21.89
N LEU A 54 6.98 4.95 -21.08
CA LEU A 54 6.62 4.53 -19.74
C LEU A 54 6.35 5.71 -18.80
N TYR A 55 7.09 6.81 -18.95
CA TYR A 55 6.87 8.02 -18.16
C TYR A 55 5.49 8.61 -18.45
N ILE A 56 5.12 8.72 -19.73
CA ILE A 56 3.83 9.25 -20.15
C ILE A 56 2.70 8.42 -19.54
N GLU A 57 2.78 7.08 -19.64
CA GLU A 57 1.79 6.17 -19.03
C GLU A 57 1.68 6.36 -17.51
N PHE A 58 2.81 6.38 -16.80
CA PHE A 58 2.79 6.56 -15.33
C PHE A 58 2.24 7.91 -14.92
N ARG A 59 2.52 8.97 -15.69
CA ARG A 59 2.04 10.30 -15.38
C ARG A 59 0.54 10.43 -15.66
N VAL A 60 0.03 9.84 -16.74
CA VAL A 60 -1.41 9.76 -17.00
C VAL A 60 -2.13 9.03 -15.87
N GLN A 61 -1.59 7.90 -15.40
CA GLN A 61 -2.18 7.20 -14.25
C GLN A 61 -2.16 8.07 -12.99
N ALA A 62 -1.04 8.74 -12.68
CA ALA A 62 -0.96 9.63 -11.54
C ALA A 62 -1.97 10.79 -11.62
N LEU A 63 -2.24 11.34 -12.81
CA LEU A 63 -3.28 12.36 -13.00
C LEU A 63 -4.68 11.81 -12.71
N LYS A 64 -5.00 10.59 -13.17
CA LYS A 64 -6.26 9.93 -12.86
C LYS A 64 -6.40 9.78 -11.33
N ASP A 65 -5.37 9.28 -10.66
CA ASP A 65 -5.36 9.11 -9.21
C ASP A 65 -5.50 10.45 -8.46
N GLU A 66 -4.82 11.50 -8.90
CA GLU A 66 -4.93 12.86 -8.34
C GLU A 66 -6.36 13.41 -8.45
N ILE A 67 -7.03 13.18 -9.59
CA ILE A 67 -8.44 13.57 -9.78
C ILE A 67 -9.35 12.78 -8.81
N HIS A 68 -9.11 11.49 -8.64
CA HIS A 68 -9.88 10.65 -7.71
C HIS A 68 -9.70 11.07 -6.24
N LEU A 69 -8.49 11.45 -5.84
CA LEU A 69 -8.19 11.88 -4.46
C LEU A 69 -8.69 13.30 -4.15
N THR A 70 -8.82 14.16 -5.16
CA THR A 70 -9.33 15.54 -5.01
C THR A 70 -10.85 15.57 -4.90
N GLN A 71 -11.55 14.51 -5.29
CA GLN A 71 -12.96 14.35 -4.93
C GLN A 71 -13.02 14.09 -3.42
N PRO A 72 -13.72 14.93 -2.63
CA PRO A 72 -13.95 14.61 -1.23
C PRO A 72 -14.55 13.19 -1.20
N PRO A 73 -14.10 12.31 -0.31
CA PRO A 73 -14.65 10.97 -0.23
C PRO A 73 -16.16 11.13 -0.05
N ASN A 74 -16.92 10.80 -1.09
CA ASN A 74 -18.36 10.58 -0.99
C ASN A 74 -18.48 9.65 0.21
N THR A 75 -19.02 10.17 1.30
CA THR A 75 -19.03 9.49 2.60
C THR A 75 -20.04 8.36 2.48
N VAL A 76 -19.65 7.29 1.78
CA VAL A 76 -20.29 6.00 1.91
C VAL A 76 -19.76 5.46 3.22
N GLU A 77 -20.55 5.71 4.27
CA GLU A 77 -20.53 4.96 5.52
C GLU A 77 -20.29 3.49 5.24
N ASN A 78 -19.08 3.04 5.55
CA ASN A 78 -18.77 1.68 5.98
C ASN A 78 -17.36 1.71 6.56
N ARG A 79 -17.17 2.57 7.56
CA ARG A 79 -15.95 2.63 8.38
C ARG A 79 -15.92 1.55 9.46
N ASP A 80 -16.92 0.68 9.53
CA ASP A 80 -16.99 -0.37 10.56
C ASP A 80 -16.32 -1.69 10.14
N ASN A 81 -15.86 -1.83 8.88
CA ASN A 81 -15.24 -3.08 8.38
C ASN A 81 -13.73 -2.99 8.06
N VAL A 82 -13.09 -1.82 8.21
CA VAL A 82 -11.63 -1.68 7.93
C VAL A 82 -10.78 -1.76 9.21
N GLU A 83 -11.38 -1.57 10.39
CA GLU A 83 -10.66 -1.77 11.66
C GLU A 83 -10.47 -3.27 12.01
N GLN A 84 -11.14 -4.17 11.30
CA GLN A 84 -10.95 -5.63 11.45
C GLN A 84 -9.93 -6.25 10.50
N THR A 85 -9.48 -5.59 9.41
CA THR A 85 -8.49 -6.19 8.49
C THR A 85 -7.05 -5.75 8.73
N VAL A 86 -6.82 -4.62 9.40
CA VAL A 86 -5.47 -4.21 9.85
C VAL A 86 -5.05 -5.00 11.11
N ASN A 87 -6.00 -5.51 11.88
CA ASN A 87 -5.75 -6.44 12.98
C ASN A 87 -5.59 -7.91 12.53
N SER A 88 -5.83 -8.23 11.25
CA SER A 88 -5.67 -9.59 10.71
C SER A 88 -4.44 -9.76 9.80
N ALA A 89 -3.52 -8.79 9.82
CA ALA A 89 -2.19 -8.92 9.19
C ALA A 89 -1.03 -8.77 10.21
N HIS A 90 -1.31 -9.02 11.49
CA HIS A 90 -0.31 -9.44 12.48
C HIS A 90 -0.67 -10.80 13.10
N ASP A 91 -1.34 -11.67 12.34
CA ASP A 91 -1.43 -13.10 12.63
C ASP A 91 -0.18 -13.82 12.10
N ARG A 92 0.94 -13.58 12.79
CA ARG A 92 2.11 -14.47 12.82
C ARG A 92 2.86 -14.37 14.13
N GLU A 93 2.16 -14.41 15.27
CA GLU A 93 2.74 -14.92 16.50
C GLU A 93 1.71 -15.79 17.22
N ASN A 94 1.56 -17.01 16.69
CA ASN A 94 1.06 -18.17 17.41
C ASN A 94 1.91 -18.35 18.68
N LEU A 95 1.51 -17.69 19.77
CA LEU A 95 2.09 -17.79 21.10
C LEU A 95 1.09 -18.33 22.13
N ASP A 96 0.03 -19.00 21.66
CA ASP A 96 -0.85 -19.79 22.52
C ASP A 96 -0.12 -21.02 23.11
N GLY A 97 1.07 -21.35 22.57
CA GLY A 97 2.02 -22.30 23.15
C GLY A 97 3.02 -21.72 24.18
N LEU A 98 3.17 -20.40 24.31
CA LEU A 98 4.10 -19.80 25.29
C LEU A 98 3.52 -19.69 26.70
N TRP A 99 2.20 -19.57 26.84
CA TRP A 99 1.55 -19.62 28.16
C TRP A 99 1.76 -20.98 28.87
N LEU A 100 1.87 -22.08 28.12
CA LEU A 100 2.17 -23.40 28.68
C LEU A 100 3.64 -23.59 29.08
N LEU A 101 4.57 -22.78 28.54
CA LEU A 101 5.98 -22.81 28.93
C LEU A 101 6.25 -21.93 30.16
N LEU A 102 5.55 -20.80 30.31
CA LEU A 102 5.69 -19.92 31.48
C LEU A 102 5.18 -20.55 32.79
N SER A 103 4.19 -21.43 32.74
CA SER A 103 3.71 -22.17 33.93
C SER A 103 4.71 -23.21 34.44
N VAL A 104 5.49 -23.83 33.53
CA VAL A 104 6.50 -24.84 33.90
C VAL A 104 7.79 -24.20 34.43
N PHE A 105 8.16 -23.01 33.94
CA PHE A 105 9.41 -22.36 34.35
C PHE A 105 9.36 -21.64 35.72
N SER A 106 8.18 -21.22 36.19
CA SER A 106 8.07 -20.55 37.50
C SER A 106 8.24 -21.52 38.70
N GLY A 107 7.73 -22.75 38.57
CA GLY A 107 7.75 -23.73 39.67
C GLY A 107 9.12 -24.37 39.91
N VAL A 108 9.94 -24.56 38.88
CA VAL A 108 11.20 -25.31 39.00
C VAL A 108 12.34 -24.47 39.59
N VAL A 109 12.30 -23.14 39.48
CA VAL A 109 13.39 -22.27 39.96
C VAL A 109 13.09 -21.67 41.34
N LEU A 110 11.84 -21.35 41.66
CA LEU A 110 11.49 -20.69 42.92
C LEU A 110 11.41 -21.64 44.12
N ILE A 111 10.97 -22.89 43.92
CA ILE A 111 10.88 -23.90 44.98
C ILE A 111 12.26 -24.28 45.56
N PRO A 112 13.30 -24.60 44.76
CA PRO A 112 14.61 -24.93 45.33
C PRO A 112 15.28 -23.73 46.01
N LEU A 113 15.07 -22.50 45.53
CA LEU A 113 15.63 -21.29 46.14
C LEU A 113 15.04 -21.05 47.55
N LEU A 114 13.74 -21.33 47.72
CA LEU A 114 13.05 -21.21 49.01
C LEU A 114 13.51 -22.28 50.01
N ILE A 115 13.76 -23.52 49.55
CA ILE A 115 14.33 -24.59 50.38
C ILE A 115 15.76 -24.23 50.84
N THR A 116 16.61 -23.71 49.95
CA THR A 116 17.97 -23.30 50.31
C THR A 116 18.00 -22.17 51.35
N ILE A 117 17.08 -21.19 51.26
CA ILE A 117 16.98 -20.10 52.24
C ILE A 117 16.57 -20.63 53.63
N ILE A 118 15.64 -21.58 53.70
CA ILE A 118 15.21 -22.18 54.98
C ILE A 118 16.37 -22.95 55.64
N TYR A 119 17.10 -23.77 54.88
CA TYR A 119 18.21 -24.57 55.42
C TYR A 119 19.43 -23.74 55.84
N ASN A 120 19.65 -22.57 55.25
CA ASN A 120 20.76 -21.69 55.64
C ASN A 120 20.46 -20.81 56.87
N ASN A 121 19.22 -20.84 57.39
CA ASN A 121 18.78 -20.05 58.53
C ASN A 121 18.21 -20.91 59.68
N LEU A 122 18.57 -22.19 59.71
CA LEU A 122 18.34 -23.14 60.81
C LEU A 122 19.71 -23.70 61.24
#